data_AF-A0A7Y5BT60-F1
#
_entry.id   AF-A0A7Y5BT60-F1
#
_cell.length_a   1.000
_cell.length_b   1.000
_cell.length_c   1.000
_cell.angle_alpha   90.00
_cell.angle_beta   90.00
_cell.angle_gamma   90.00
#
_symmetry.space_group_name_H-M   'P 1'
#
loop_
_entity.id
_entity.type
_entity.pdbx_description
1 polymer ?
#
loop_
_entity_poly.entity_id
_entity_poly.type
_entity_poly.pdbx_seq_one_letter_code
_entity_poly.pdbx_strand_id
1 'polypeptide(L)'
;MYISPFILVFFLSFTSLHVSNYFYIKEQTMKKNLLIIGIVVLVGIVAVIAYVLRPPAEATAPIEAIPLATPTAVVAEEPETEPVTEPEAEPTAAETTTESYPAPEQQAQNASYPAPEDTGAEPTGVMIFSIVSAESQARFTLNEELRGSPTTVVGTTDQVAGEFSIDFSNPANSQLGIIQVNARTLATNNDFRNRAIENEILQTGSFEFITFTPTALTGLPATVAVGDTITFQITGDLTIRDVTQSVTFEATVTIVAADRIEGLASVTVLRSAYDLQIPSVPSVANVTDEVLVELQFVAVPK
;
A
#
# COMPACT_ATOMS: atom_id res chain seq x y z
N MET A 1 1.57 -80.66 -70.01
CA MET A 1 1.46 -80.05 -68.68
C MET A 1 2.85 -80.03 -68.05
N TYR A 2 3.57 -78.92 -68.14
CA TYR A 2 4.73 -78.59 -67.28
C TYR A 2 4.92 -77.06 -67.38
N ILE A 3 4.78 -76.39 -66.24
CA ILE A 3 4.71 -74.92 -66.11
C ILE A 3 6.15 -74.37 -66.05
N SER A 4 6.43 -73.33 -66.84
CA SER A 4 7.74 -72.68 -66.97
C SER A 4 8.06 -71.79 -65.75
N PRO A 5 9.32 -71.73 -65.26
CA PRO A 5 9.68 -71.09 -63.98
C PRO A 5 9.83 -69.56 -64.04
N PHE A 6 9.44 -68.90 -65.13
CA PHE A 6 9.67 -67.46 -65.34
C PHE A 6 8.75 -66.51 -64.55
N ILE A 7 7.79 -67.03 -63.77
CA ILE A 7 6.80 -66.23 -63.03
C ILE A 7 7.19 -65.99 -61.56
N LEU A 8 8.29 -66.57 -61.05
CA LEU A 8 8.63 -66.47 -59.61
C LEU A 8 9.56 -65.30 -59.24
N VAL A 9 10.22 -64.64 -60.19
CA VAL A 9 11.23 -63.60 -59.89
C VAL A 9 10.64 -62.18 -59.89
N PHE A 10 9.45 -61.97 -60.46
CA PHE A 10 8.82 -60.64 -60.51
C PHE A 10 8.02 -60.25 -59.25
N PHE A 11 7.76 -61.20 -58.34
CA PHE A 11 7.00 -60.93 -57.11
C PHE A 11 7.84 -60.61 -55.87
N LEU A 12 9.17 -60.84 -55.91
CA LEU A 12 10.08 -60.60 -54.78
C LEU A 12 10.76 -59.22 -54.81
N SER A 13 10.76 -58.52 -55.96
CA SER A 13 11.34 -57.17 -56.08
C SER A 13 10.35 -56.04 -55.80
N PHE A 14 9.04 -56.29 -55.88
CA PHE A 14 8.01 -55.29 -55.57
C PHE A 14 7.69 -55.15 -54.07
N THR A 15 7.88 -56.23 -53.31
CA THR A 15 7.69 -56.27 -51.85
C THR A 15 8.84 -55.60 -51.09
N SER A 16 10.07 -55.66 -51.59
CA SER A 16 11.24 -55.07 -50.93
C SER A 16 11.25 -53.52 -50.97
N LEU A 17 10.81 -52.92 -52.09
CA LEU A 17 10.75 -51.45 -52.24
C LEU A 17 9.61 -50.81 -51.42
N HIS A 18 8.48 -51.50 -51.27
CA HIS A 18 7.34 -51.02 -50.47
C HIS A 18 7.63 -51.03 -48.96
N VAL A 19 8.38 -52.01 -48.46
CA VAL A 19 8.75 -52.08 -47.03
C VAL A 19 9.79 -51.01 -46.68
N SER A 20 10.78 -50.76 -47.55
CA SER A 20 11.81 -49.73 -47.32
C SER A 20 11.22 -48.31 -47.30
N ASN A 21 10.28 -48.00 -48.20
CA ASN A 21 9.61 -46.69 -48.25
C ASN A 21 8.66 -46.49 -47.05
N TYR A 22 7.98 -47.56 -46.58
CA TYR A 22 7.12 -47.51 -45.39
C TYR A 22 7.90 -47.19 -44.11
N PHE A 23 9.05 -47.85 -43.89
CA PHE A 23 9.90 -47.57 -42.73
C PHE A 23 10.52 -46.17 -42.78
N TYR A 24 10.97 -45.72 -43.96
CA TYR A 24 11.51 -44.37 -44.16
C TYR A 24 10.46 -43.27 -43.89
N ILE A 25 9.24 -43.43 -44.42
CA ILE A 25 8.15 -42.47 -44.19
C ILE A 25 7.73 -42.46 -42.71
N LYS A 26 7.66 -43.63 -42.06
CA LYS A 26 7.29 -43.75 -40.64
C LYS A 26 8.34 -43.12 -39.71
N GLU A 27 9.63 -43.28 -40.02
CA GLU A 27 10.72 -42.62 -39.29
C GLU A 27 10.69 -41.11 -39.48
N GLN A 28 10.43 -40.62 -40.71
CA GLN A 28 10.27 -39.19 -40.99
C GLN A 28 9.04 -38.60 -40.30
N THR A 29 7.92 -39.32 -40.24
CA THR A 29 6.74 -38.89 -39.48
C THR A 29 7.00 -38.88 -37.98
N MET A 30 7.71 -39.88 -37.43
CA MET A 30 8.08 -39.89 -36.01
C MET A 30 9.03 -38.73 -35.64
N LYS A 31 10.05 -38.45 -36.46
CA LYS A 31 10.95 -37.30 -36.25
C LYS A 31 10.20 -35.97 -36.34
N LYS A 32 9.28 -35.82 -37.31
CA LYS A 32 8.43 -34.63 -37.42
C LYS A 32 7.52 -34.45 -36.21
N ASN A 33 6.90 -35.53 -35.71
CA ASN A 33 6.03 -35.49 -34.54
C ASN A 33 6.82 -35.16 -33.26
N LEU A 34 8.02 -35.72 -33.10
CA LEU A 34 8.91 -35.41 -31.97
C LEU A 34 9.34 -33.94 -31.98
N LEU A 35 9.67 -33.39 -33.15
CA LEU A 35 9.99 -31.98 -33.32
C LEU A 35 8.79 -31.07 -33.01
N ILE A 36 7.58 -31.43 -33.45
CA ILE A 36 6.36 -30.69 -33.11
C ILE A 36 6.12 -30.70 -31.59
N ILE A 37 6.24 -31.86 -30.93
CA ILE A 37 6.09 -31.98 -29.48
C ILE A 37 7.14 -31.10 -28.77
N GLY A 38 8.41 -31.15 -29.22
CA GLY A 38 9.48 -30.32 -28.68
C GLY A 38 9.18 -28.81 -28.80
N ILE A 39 8.64 -28.37 -29.94
CA ILE A 39 8.22 -26.97 -30.14
C ILE A 39 7.06 -26.60 -29.22
N VAL A 40 6.03 -27.44 -29.09
CA VAL A 40 4.88 -27.16 -28.20
C VAL A 40 5.33 -27.06 -26.75
N VAL A 41 6.22 -27.95 -26.30
CA VAL A 41 6.80 -27.89 -24.96
C VAL A 41 7.61 -26.61 -24.78
N LEU A 42 8.44 -26.24 -25.75
CA LEU A 42 9.23 -25.00 -25.68
C LEU A 42 8.33 -23.75 -25.64
N VAL A 43 7.30 -23.69 -26.48
CA VAL A 43 6.32 -22.59 -26.47
C VAL A 43 5.57 -22.53 -25.15
N GLY A 44 5.20 -23.68 -24.58
CA GLY A 44 4.60 -23.76 -23.25
C GLY A 44 5.53 -23.21 -22.18
N ILE A 45 6.81 -23.60 -22.18
CA ILE A 45 7.82 -23.08 -21.24
C ILE A 45 7.99 -21.56 -21.42
N VAL A 46 8.11 -21.07 -22.65
CA VAL A 46 8.23 -19.63 -22.93
C VAL A 46 6.99 -18.87 -22.46
N ALA A 47 5.79 -19.41 -22.66
CA ALA A 47 4.55 -18.80 -22.18
C ALA A 47 4.50 -18.74 -20.65
N VAL A 48 4.93 -19.79 -19.95
CA VAL A 48 5.03 -19.80 -18.48
C VAL A 48 6.06 -18.78 -18.01
N ILE A 49 7.24 -18.72 -18.63
CA ILE A 49 8.28 -17.73 -18.30
C ILE A 49 7.74 -16.31 -18.53
N ALA A 50 7.09 -16.05 -19.66
CA ALA A 50 6.52 -14.75 -19.97
C ALA A 50 5.40 -14.35 -18.98
N TYR A 51 4.60 -15.32 -18.54
CA TYR A 51 3.56 -15.10 -17.54
C TYR A 51 4.15 -14.76 -16.16
N VAL A 52 5.18 -15.48 -15.71
CA VAL A 52 5.86 -15.24 -14.43
C VAL A 52 6.67 -13.94 -14.44
N LEU A 53 7.27 -13.58 -15.58
CA LEU A 53 8.08 -12.36 -15.72
C LEU A 53 7.29 -11.13 -16.18
N ARG A 54 5.95 -11.21 -16.20
CA ARG A 54 5.13 -10.08 -16.63
C ARG A 54 5.36 -8.86 -15.70
N PRO A 55 5.39 -7.64 -16.26
CA PRO A 55 5.36 -6.44 -15.43
C PRO A 55 4.11 -6.44 -14.54
N PRO A 56 4.23 -5.98 -13.29
CA PRO A 56 3.08 -5.80 -12.42
C PRO A 56 2.18 -4.66 -12.92
N ALA A 57 0.94 -4.60 -12.41
CA ALA A 57 0.03 -3.50 -12.69
C ALA A 57 0.56 -2.20 -12.05
N GLU A 58 0.36 -1.06 -12.72
CA GLU A 58 0.78 0.25 -12.19
C GLU A 58 -0.12 0.69 -11.04
N ALA A 59 0.45 1.41 -10.07
CA ALA A 59 -0.29 1.98 -8.96
C ALA A 59 -1.23 3.10 -9.41
N THR A 60 -2.46 3.10 -8.88
CA THR A 60 -3.37 4.24 -8.95
C THR A 60 -2.78 5.37 -8.12
N ALA A 61 -2.65 6.56 -8.73
CA ALA A 61 -2.10 7.74 -8.10
C ALA A 61 -2.93 9.00 -8.46
N PRO A 62 -3.08 9.98 -7.55
CA PRO A 62 -2.58 9.93 -6.17
C PRO A 62 -3.38 8.94 -5.30
N ILE A 63 -2.73 8.37 -4.28
CA ILE A 63 -3.47 7.67 -3.23
C ILE A 63 -4.24 8.71 -2.41
N GLU A 64 -5.53 8.50 -2.21
CA GLU A 64 -6.40 9.41 -1.46
C GLU A 64 -6.91 8.73 -0.20
N ALA A 65 -7.08 9.51 0.87
CA ALA A 65 -7.63 9.01 2.11
C ALA A 65 -9.15 8.84 1.99
N ILE A 66 -9.69 7.79 2.64
CA ILE A 66 -11.12 7.70 2.86
C ILE A 66 -11.48 8.71 3.96
N PRO A 67 -12.37 9.69 3.70
CA PRO A 67 -12.71 10.72 4.68
C PRO A 67 -13.25 10.12 5.98
N LEU A 68 -12.95 10.75 7.12
CA LEU A 68 -13.64 10.41 8.37
C LEU A 68 -15.15 10.58 8.18
N ALA A 69 -15.92 9.60 8.62
CA ALA A 69 -17.36 9.73 8.67
C ALA A 69 -17.71 10.89 9.61
N THR A 70 -18.17 12.01 9.04
CA THR A 70 -18.77 13.06 9.85
C THR A 70 -20.04 12.45 10.46
N PRO A 71 -20.26 12.53 11.78
CA PRO A 71 -21.55 12.11 12.33
C PRO A 71 -22.61 13.00 11.69
N THR A 72 -23.37 12.42 10.76
CA THR A 72 -24.58 13.02 10.24
C THR A 72 -25.45 13.32 11.44
N ALA A 73 -25.57 14.61 11.79
CA ALA A 73 -26.61 15.06 12.68
C ALA A 73 -27.92 14.54 12.10
N VAL A 74 -28.55 13.60 12.80
CA VAL A 74 -29.93 13.23 12.54
C VAL A 74 -30.71 14.51 12.78
N VAL A 75 -31.00 15.24 11.70
CA VAL A 75 -31.90 16.38 11.73
C VAL A 75 -33.25 15.81 12.13
N ALA A 76 -33.53 15.88 13.43
CA ALA A 76 -34.86 15.73 13.96
C ALA A 76 -35.72 16.82 13.32
N GLU A 77 -36.70 16.38 12.54
CA GLU A 77 -37.74 17.21 11.96
C GLU A 77 -38.60 17.76 13.12
N GLU A 78 -38.40 19.03 13.50
CA GLU A 78 -39.35 19.82 14.30
C GLU A 78 -39.51 21.21 13.68
N PRO A 79 -40.68 21.84 13.85
CA PRO A 79 -41.41 22.46 12.75
C PRO A 79 -41.06 23.93 12.57
N GLU A 80 -41.39 24.41 11.37
CA GLU A 80 -41.38 25.80 10.96
C GLU A 80 -42.03 26.73 12.00
N THR A 81 -41.29 27.76 12.41
CA THR A 81 -41.89 28.99 12.97
C THR A 81 -41.36 30.19 12.20
N GLU A 82 -42.30 30.96 11.70
CA GLU A 82 -42.16 32.13 10.83
C GLU A 82 -41.41 33.31 11.51
N PRO A 83 -40.86 34.25 10.71
CA PRO A 83 -39.98 35.31 11.18
C PRO A 83 -40.75 36.53 11.71
N VAL A 84 -40.15 37.26 12.63
CA VAL A 84 -40.58 38.62 13.02
C VAL A 84 -39.40 39.58 12.92
N THR A 85 -39.62 40.65 12.14
CA THR A 85 -38.68 41.73 11.77
C THR A 85 -38.73 42.93 12.73
N GLU A 86 -37.54 43.48 13.03
CA GLU A 86 -37.14 44.91 13.20
C GLU A 86 -37.69 45.71 14.42
N PRO A 87 -37.07 46.82 14.93
CA PRO A 87 -36.08 47.69 14.29
C PRO A 87 -34.89 48.30 15.07
N GLU A 88 -33.86 48.65 14.28
CA GLU A 88 -33.04 49.88 14.19
C GLU A 88 -32.78 50.77 15.44
N ALA A 89 -31.48 51.05 15.69
CA ALA A 89 -30.98 52.37 16.14
C ALA A 89 -29.44 52.48 16.01
N GLU A 90 -28.95 53.30 15.08
CA GLU A 90 -27.67 54.03 15.20
C GLU A 90 -27.87 55.24 16.15
N PRO A 91 -26.81 55.81 16.77
CA PRO A 91 -26.11 56.94 16.12
C PRO A 91 -24.61 57.14 16.48
N THR A 92 -23.89 57.70 15.49
CA THR A 92 -23.00 58.89 15.53
C THR A 92 -21.69 58.92 16.36
N ALA A 93 -20.60 58.86 15.59
CA ALA A 93 -19.36 59.67 15.54
C ALA A 93 -18.99 60.69 16.65
N ALA A 94 -17.69 60.72 16.99
CA ALA A 94 -16.88 61.95 17.05
C ALA A 94 -15.36 61.65 17.00
N GLU A 95 -14.66 62.43 16.18
CA GLU A 95 -13.23 62.43 15.87
C GLU A 95 -12.36 62.95 17.03
N THR A 96 -11.05 62.66 17.02
CA THR A 96 -9.99 63.68 17.26
C THR A 96 -8.63 63.19 16.75
N THR A 97 -8.07 63.98 15.85
CA THR A 97 -6.72 63.97 15.28
C THR A 97 -5.67 64.45 16.28
N THR A 98 -4.45 63.92 16.23
CA THR A 98 -3.23 64.70 16.54
C THR A 98 -2.05 64.13 15.75
N GLU A 99 -1.60 64.89 14.75
CA GLU A 99 -0.28 64.74 14.14
C GLU A 99 0.78 65.40 15.03
N SER A 100 1.98 64.82 15.12
CA SER A 100 3.24 65.60 15.07
C SER A 100 4.47 64.68 14.90
N TYR A 101 5.27 65.02 13.88
CA TYR A 101 6.67 64.64 13.63
C TYR A 101 7.45 66.00 13.62
N PRO A 102 8.77 66.12 13.86
CA PRO A 102 9.86 65.26 13.36
C PRO A 102 10.98 64.96 14.40
N ALA A 103 11.96 64.07 14.16
CA ALA A 103 13.15 64.26 13.30
C ALA A 103 14.11 63.01 13.40
N PRO A 104 15.11 62.86 12.51
CA PRO A 104 15.59 61.54 12.03
C PRO A 104 16.97 61.09 12.53
N GLU A 105 17.32 59.87 12.11
CA GLU A 105 18.64 59.21 12.02
C GLU A 105 19.15 58.42 13.23
N GLN A 106 19.18 57.08 13.11
CA GLN A 106 20.43 56.33 12.91
C GLN A 106 20.15 54.87 12.53
N GLN A 107 20.71 54.48 11.37
CA GLN A 107 20.76 53.11 10.88
C GLN A 107 21.61 52.23 11.80
N ALA A 108 21.04 51.09 12.21
CA ALA A 108 21.78 49.87 12.47
C ALA A 108 21.01 48.72 11.83
N GLN A 109 21.47 48.28 10.66
CA GLN A 109 20.97 47.12 9.96
C GLN A 109 21.34 45.86 10.75
N ASN A 110 20.44 45.40 11.61
CA ASN A 110 20.34 43.99 11.95
C ASN A 110 19.28 43.40 11.02
N ALA A 111 19.69 42.60 10.04
CA ALA A 111 18.78 41.73 9.33
C ALA A 111 18.35 40.61 10.29
N SER A 112 17.39 40.91 11.16
CA SER A 112 16.56 39.88 11.79
C SER A 112 15.63 39.36 10.71
N TYR A 113 15.87 38.13 10.26
CA TYR A 113 14.82 37.34 9.65
C TYR A 113 13.62 37.36 10.61
N PRO A 114 12.39 37.69 10.18
CA PRO A 114 11.24 37.34 10.99
C PRO A 114 11.26 35.82 11.11
N ALA A 115 11.45 35.33 12.33
CA ALA A 115 11.02 33.99 12.69
C ALA A 115 9.53 33.90 12.30
N PRO A 116 9.06 32.77 11.74
CA PRO A 116 7.64 32.59 11.51
C PRO A 116 6.91 32.88 12.83
N GLU A 117 5.86 33.70 12.76
CA GLU A 117 5.00 33.96 13.89
C GLU A 117 4.39 32.62 14.30
N ASP A 118 4.95 32.04 15.36
CA ASP A 118 4.32 31.03 16.17
C ASP A 118 3.07 31.67 16.76
N THR A 119 1.94 31.54 16.07
CA THR A 119 0.63 31.68 16.71
C THR A 119 0.51 30.53 17.71
N GLY A 120 1.20 30.68 18.85
CA GLY A 120 1.23 29.76 19.99
C GLY A 120 -0.08 29.71 20.77
N ALA A 121 -1.20 29.72 20.05
CA ALA A 121 -2.48 29.33 20.61
C ALA A 121 -2.48 27.80 20.67
N GLU A 122 -2.53 27.26 21.89
CA GLU A 122 -2.68 25.83 22.07
C GLU A 122 -3.91 25.32 21.29
N PRO A 123 -3.77 24.22 20.53
CA PRO A 123 -4.88 23.62 19.82
C PRO A 123 -6.05 23.32 20.77
N THR A 124 -7.26 23.77 20.44
CA THR A 124 -8.47 23.49 21.22
C THR A 124 -9.54 22.81 20.36
N GLY A 125 -10.35 21.95 20.99
CA GLY A 125 -11.42 21.22 20.31
C GLY A 125 -10.93 20.04 19.45
N VAL A 126 -11.73 19.69 18.44
CA VAL A 126 -11.48 18.57 17.53
C VAL A 126 -10.82 19.09 16.25
N MET A 127 -9.68 18.51 15.88
CA MET A 127 -9.01 18.79 14.60
C MET A 127 -8.81 17.52 13.79
N ILE A 128 -8.96 17.64 12.48
CA ILE A 128 -8.77 16.54 11.52
C ILE A 128 -7.41 16.71 10.85
N PHE A 129 -6.66 15.62 10.82
CA PHE A 129 -5.36 15.52 10.19
C PHE A 129 -5.41 14.52 9.05
N SER A 130 -4.62 14.76 8.02
CA SER A 130 -4.41 13.87 6.88
C SER A 130 -2.95 13.44 6.81
N ILE A 131 -2.71 12.16 6.54
CA ILE A 131 -1.36 11.60 6.38
C ILE A 131 -0.71 12.18 5.12
N VAL A 132 0.50 12.71 5.27
CA VAL A 132 1.32 13.19 4.16
C VAL A 132 2.10 12.01 3.59
N SER A 133 1.61 11.44 2.49
CA SER A 133 2.24 10.28 1.81
C SER A 133 3.75 10.48 1.57
N ALA A 134 4.16 11.65 1.06
CA ALA A 134 5.55 11.94 0.73
C ALA A 134 6.51 11.99 1.95
N GLU A 135 5.98 12.10 3.17
CA GLU A 135 6.73 12.12 4.43
C GLU A 135 6.45 10.87 5.28
N SER A 136 5.72 9.90 4.74
CA SER A 136 5.28 8.70 5.45
C SER A 136 5.81 7.43 4.76
N GLN A 137 5.87 6.34 5.51
CA GLN A 137 6.34 5.06 5.00
C GLN A 137 5.66 3.89 5.71
N ALA A 138 5.00 3.03 4.94
CA ALA A 138 4.63 1.69 5.38
C ALA A 138 5.78 0.72 5.09
N ARG A 139 6.02 -0.22 6.01
CA ARG A 139 7.13 -1.17 5.94
C ARG A 139 6.70 -2.56 6.42
N PHE A 140 7.24 -3.59 5.77
CA PHE A 140 7.28 -4.93 6.34
C PHE A 140 8.72 -5.41 6.51
N THR A 141 8.95 -6.22 7.54
CA THR A 141 10.25 -6.86 7.82
C THR A 141 10.05 -8.33 8.17
N LEU A 142 10.84 -9.21 7.57
CA LEU A 142 10.89 -10.64 7.88
C LEU A 142 12.29 -11.21 7.66
N ASN A 143 12.55 -12.44 8.10
CA ASN A 143 13.85 -13.09 7.92
C ASN A 143 13.78 -14.27 6.94
N GLU A 144 14.86 -14.49 6.21
CA GLU A 144 15.05 -15.64 5.31
C GLU A 144 16.49 -16.16 5.37
N GLU A 145 16.73 -17.31 4.75
CA GLU A 145 18.06 -17.80 4.43
C GLU A 145 18.29 -17.71 2.93
N LEU A 146 19.18 -16.81 2.50
CA LEU A 146 19.54 -16.63 1.10
C LEU A 146 20.88 -17.32 0.84
N ARG A 147 20.84 -18.42 0.07
CA ARG A 147 22.03 -19.24 -0.27
C ARG A 147 22.83 -19.67 0.97
N GLY A 148 22.15 -20.10 2.03
CA GLY A 148 22.79 -20.52 3.28
C GLY A 148 23.12 -19.40 4.26
N SER A 149 22.82 -18.14 3.92
CA SER A 149 23.14 -16.97 4.77
C SER A 149 21.88 -16.31 5.31
N PRO A 150 21.77 -16.07 6.64
CA PRO A 150 20.67 -15.30 7.21
C PRO A 150 20.57 -13.92 6.58
N THR A 151 19.37 -13.53 6.18
CA THR A 151 19.08 -12.26 5.51
C THR A 151 17.79 -11.68 6.06
N THR A 152 17.80 -10.39 6.40
CA THR A 152 16.59 -9.65 6.73
C THR A 152 16.06 -8.97 5.47
N VAL A 153 14.80 -9.23 5.16
CA VAL A 153 14.09 -8.63 4.04
C VAL A 153 13.27 -7.47 4.57
N VAL A 154 13.42 -6.32 3.95
CA VAL A 154 12.63 -5.13 4.22
C VAL A 154 11.98 -4.70 2.91
N GLY A 155 10.66 -4.48 2.93
CA GLY A 155 9.95 -3.83 1.84
C GLY A 155 9.20 -2.60 2.33
N THR A 156 9.18 -1.56 1.49
CA THR A 156 8.68 -0.24 1.86
C THR A 156 7.83 0.37 0.76
N THR A 157 6.89 1.23 1.13
CA THR A 157 6.18 2.14 0.23
C THR A 157 5.85 3.44 0.96
N ASP A 158 5.86 4.56 0.23
CA ASP A 158 5.37 5.86 0.68
C ASP A 158 3.89 6.11 0.34
N GLN A 159 3.28 5.24 -0.48
CA GLN A 159 1.88 5.37 -0.91
C GLN A 159 0.93 4.92 0.21
N VAL A 160 0.81 5.78 1.21
CA VAL A 160 -0.06 5.62 2.37
C VAL A 160 -1.02 6.81 2.45
N ALA A 161 -2.29 6.52 2.69
CA ALA A 161 -3.30 7.54 2.91
C ALA A 161 -4.17 7.17 4.11
N GLY A 162 -4.62 8.19 4.82
CA GLY A 162 -5.50 8.05 5.97
C GLY A 162 -5.77 9.41 6.59
N GLU A 163 -6.86 9.48 7.34
CA GLU A 163 -7.22 10.65 8.13
C GLU A 163 -7.49 10.21 9.57
N PHE A 164 -7.36 11.14 10.51
CA PHE A 164 -7.76 10.95 11.89
C PHE A 164 -8.16 12.28 12.52
N SER A 165 -8.95 12.23 13.59
CA SER A 165 -9.26 13.39 14.41
C SER A 165 -8.61 13.27 15.78
N ILE A 166 -8.10 14.39 16.29
CA ILE A 166 -7.67 14.53 17.68
C ILE A 166 -8.64 15.48 18.37
N ASP A 167 -9.26 15.02 19.46
CA ASP A 167 -9.98 15.89 20.39
C ASP A 167 -9.02 16.32 21.50
N PHE A 168 -8.48 17.54 21.38
CA PHE A 168 -7.53 18.11 22.35
C PHE A 168 -8.18 18.40 23.71
N SER A 169 -9.51 18.47 23.76
CA SER A 169 -10.25 18.71 25.01
C SER A 169 -10.59 17.41 25.75
N ASN A 170 -10.76 16.32 24.99
CA ASN A 170 -11.00 14.98 25.52
C ASN A 170 -10.43 13.92 24.57
N PRO A 171 -9.16 13.52 24.72
CA PRO A 171 -8.49 12.63 23.77
C PRO A 171 -9.21 11.30 23.55
N ALA A 172 -10.00 10.82 24.52
CA ALA A 172 -10.81 9.60 24.39
C ALA A 172 -11.87 9.67 23.26
N ASN A 173 -12.23 10.86 22.79
CA ASN A 173 -13.14 11.07 21.66
C ASN A 173 -12.44 11.09 20.29
N SER A 174 -11.11 11.00 20.26
CA SER A 174 -10.32 10.98 19.02
C SER A 174 -10.70 9.76 18.16
N GLN A 175 -10.61 9.91 16.84
CA GLN A 175 -11.01 8.86 15.90
C GLN A 175 -9.92 8.63 14.87
N LEU A 176 -9.72 7.38 14.48
CA LEU A 176 -8.85 7.00 13.36
C LEU A 176 -9.73 6.53 12.21
N GLY A 177 -9.54 7.11 11.04
CA GLY A 177 -10.18 6.67 9.80
C GLY A 177 -9.52 5.42 9.22
N ILE A 178 -10.04 4.95 8.09
CA ILE A 178 -9.43 3.83 7.37
C ILE A 178 -8.05 4.26 6.86
N ILE A 179 -7.05 3.42 7.12
CA ILE A 179 -5.71 3.57 6.55
C ILE A 179 -5.61 2.69 5.32
N GLN A 180 -5.15 3.27 4.21
CA GLN A 180 -4.91 2.57 2.95
C GLN A 180 -3.43 2.63 2.57
N VAL A 181 -2.89 1.51 2.11
CA VAL A 181 -1.53 1.41 1.58
C VAL A 181 -1.62 0.82 0.17
N ASN A 182 -1.04 1.48 -0.83
CA ASN A 182 -1.00 0.93 -2.18
C ASN A 182 0.10 -0.15 -2.29
N ALA A 183 -0.32 -1.41 -2.35
CA ALA A 183 0.59 -2.55 -2.37
C ALA A 183 1.39 -2.68 -3.68
N ARG A 184 0.98 -2.02 -4.77
CA ARG A 184 1.72 -2.06 -6.06
C ARG A 184 3.04 -1.32 -6.04
N THR A 185 3.24 -0.44 -5.06
CA THR A 185 4.49 0.32 -4.90
C THR A 185 5.41 -0.27 -3.83
N LEU A 186 5.00 -1.37 -3.21
CA LEU A 186 5.78 -2.04 -2.18
C LEU A 186 7.04 -2.66 -2.78
N ALA A 187 8.20 -2.11 -2.42
CA ALA A 187 9.47 -2.50 -3.02
C ALA A 187 10.50 -2.93 -1.97
N THR A 188 11.26 -3.97 -2.31
CA THR A 188 12.51 -4.37 -1.66
C THR A 188 13.69 -3.99 -2.56
N ASN A 189 14.92 -4.27 -2.13
CA ASN A 189 16.14 -4.07 -2.92
C ASN A 189 16.37 -5.11 -4.05
N ASN A 190 15.39 -5.94 -4.39
CA ASN A 190 15.52 -7.00 -5.38
C ASN A 190 14.28 -7.06 -6.29
N ASP A 191 14.44 -6.76 -7.58
CA ASP A 191 13.33 -6.71 -8.53
C ASP A 191 12.64 -8.07 -8.76
N PHE A 192 13.35 -9.19 -8.63
CA PHE A 192 12.72 -10.51 -8.71
C PHE A 192 11.80 -10.75 -7.52
N ARG A 193 12.23 -10.34 -6.32
CA ARG A 193 11.41 -10.40 -5.12
C ARG A 193 10.21 -9.45 -5.24
N ASN A 194 10.40 -8.23 -5.74
CA ASN A 194 9.31 -7.26 -5.93
C ASN A 194 8.24 -7.85 -6.86
N ARG A 195 8.66 -8.38 -8.03
CA ARG A 195 7.75 -9.07 -8.95
C ARG A 195 7.00 -10.25 -8.31
N ALA A 196 7.67 -11.08 -7.51
CA ALA A 196 7.03 -12.19 -6.82
C ALA A 196 6.03 -11.71 -5.75
N ILE A 197 6.42 -10.69 -4.96
CA ILE A 197 5.55 -10.04 -3.97
C ILE A 197 4.28 -9.54 -4.66
N GLU A 198 4.42 -8.81 -5.76
CA GLU A 198 3.30 -8.18 -6.43
C GLU A 198 2.41 -9.19 -7.19
N ASN A 199 3.00 -10.08 -7.98
CA ASN A 199 2.23 -10.96 -8.88
C ASN A 199 1.75 -12.27 -8.24
N GLU A 200 2.54 -12.85 -7.34
CA GLU A 200 2.31 -14.21 -6.84
C GLU A 200 1.84 -14.22 -5.38
N ILE A 201 2.43 -13.36 -4.54
CA ILE A 201 2.17 -13.35 -3.09
C ILE A 201 0.97 -12.48 -2.75
N LEU A 202 1.02 -11.20 -3.12
CA LEU A 202 -0.02 -10.19 -2.82
C LEU A 202 -1.05 -10.04 -3.95
N GLN A 203 -0.75 -10.53 -5.15
CA GLN A 203 -1.68 -10.50 -6.29
C GLN A 203 -2.26 -9.09 -6.54
N THR A 204 -1.39 -8.08 -6.57
CA THR A 204 -1.76 -6.64 -6.56
C THR A 204 -2.49 -6.17 -7.82
N GLY A 205 -2.47 -6.99 -8.88
CA GLY A 205 -3.34 -6.80 -10.04
C GLY A 205 -4.84 -6.93 -9.71
N SER A 206 -5.18 -7.73 -8.70
CA SER A 206 -6.55 -7.90 -8.18
C SER A 206 -6.78 -7.20 -6.85
N PHE A 207 -5.75 -7.13 -6.01
CA PHE A 207 -5.83 -6.55 -4.67
C PHE A 207 -4.83 -5.40 -4.54
N GLU A 208 -5.19 -4.25 -5.08
CA GLU A 208 -4.28 -3.11 -5.15
C GLU A 208 -3.94 -2.51 -3.78
N PHE A 209 -4.90 -2.50 -2.85
CA PHE A 209 -4.75 -1.86 -1.55
C PHE A 209 -4.68 -2.90 -0.43
N ILE A 210 -3.81 -2.61 0.54
CA ILE A 210 -3.90 -3.15 1.90
C ILE A 210 -4.67 -2.11 2.72
N THR A 211 -5.66 -2.54 3.49
CA THR A 211 -6.51 -1.63 4.26
C THR A 211 -6.54 -2.02 5.73
N PHE A 212 -6.47 -1.02 6.61
CA PHE A 212 -6.71 -1.20 8.04
C PHE A 212 -7.92 -0.37 8.46
N THR A 213 -8.93 -1.02 9.02
CA THR A 213 -10.15 -0.39 9.54
C THR A 213 -10.10 -0.41 11.07
N PRO A 214 -9.83 0.73 11.73
CA PRO A 214 -9.76 0.79 13.19
C PRO A 214 -11.13 0.52 13.82
N THR A 215 -11.15 -0.21 14.93
CA THR A 215 -12.36 -0.51 15.71
C THR A 215 -12.30 0.03 17.13
N ALA A 216 -11.10 0.17 17.71
CA ALA A 216 -10.91 0.74 19.05
C ALA A 216 -9.54 1.40 19.23
N LEU A 217 -9.52 2.51 19.97
CA LEU A 217 -8.31 3.13 20.51
C LEU A 217 -8.29 2.92 22.02
N THR A 218 -7.21 2.36 22.55
CA THR A 218 -7.10 2.04 23.99
C THR A 218 -5.78 2.56 24.56
N GLY A 219 -5.80 3.09 25.77
CA GLY A 219 -4.61 3.68 26.40
C GLY A 219 -4.34 5.15 26.04
N LEU A 220 -5.30 5.85 25.43
CA LEU A 220 -5.22 7.30 25.24
C LEU A 220 -5.20 8.04 26.60
N PRO A 221 -4.42 9.13 26.72
CA PRO A 221 -4.33 9.90 27.95
C PRO A 221 -5.59 10.74 28.19
N ALA A 222 -5.72 11.29 29.40
CA ALA A 222 -6.85 12.18 29.73
C ALA A 222 -6.71 13.58 29.11
N THR A 223 -5.48 14.00 28.79
CA THR A 223 -5.15 15.30 28.19
C THR A 223 -4.01 15.10 27.20
N VAL A 224 -3.94 15.98 26.20
CA VAL A 224 -2.83 16.04 25.26
C VAL A 224 -2.50 17.49 24.93
N ALA A 225 -1.23 17.82 24.79
CA ALA A 225 -0.73 19.12 24.37
C ALA A 225 0.38 18.99 23.32
N VAL A 226 0.75 20.12 22.71
CA VAL A 226 1.93 20.17 21.84
C VAL A 226 3.19 19.81 22.65
N GLY A 227 4.04 18.99 22.04
CA GLY A 227 5.25 18.42 22.65
C GLY A 227 5.04 17.06 23.32
N ASP A 228 3.80 16.61 23.51
CA ASP A 228 3.52 15.31 24.12
C ASP A 228 3.86 14.15 23.18
N THR A 229 4.46 13.10 23.74
CA THR A 229 4.59 11.78 23.11
C THR A 229 3.69 10.79 23.85
N ILE A 230 2.80 10.15 23.10
CA ILE A 230 1.75 9.26 23.61
C ILE A 230 1.98 7.86 23.04
N THR A 231 1.90 6.85 23.91
CA THR A 231 1.84 5.44 23.50
C THR A 231 0.48 4.86 23.81
N PHE A 232 -0.16 4.23 22.82
CA PHE A 232 -1.48 3.65 22.93
C PHE A 232 -1.66 2.50 21.92
N GLN A 233 -2.71 1.72 22.09
CA GLN A 233 -3.03 0.57 21.24
C GLN A 233 -4.19 0.89 20.29
N ILE A 234 -4.06 0.41 19.05
CA ILE A 234 -5.05 0.56 17.99
C ILE A 234 -5.49 -0.85 17.58
N THR A 235 -6.69 -1.26 17.97
CA THR A 235 -7.29 -2.51 17.50
C THR A 235 -8.12 -2.23 16.24
N GLY A 236 -8.04 -3.11 15.26
CA GLY A 236 -8.80 -2.99 14.03
C GLY A 236 -8.65 -4.20 13.12
N ASP A 237 -9.32 -4.12 11.97
CA ASP A 237 -9.33 -5.16 10.96
C ASP A 237 -8.31 -4.82 9.86
N LEU A 238 -7.25 -5.63 9.78
CA LEU A 238 -6.25 -5.55 8.72
C LEU A 238 -6.64 -6.52 7.60
N THR A 239 -6.84 -5.98 6.40
CA THR A 239 -7.14 -6.75 5.19
C THR A 239 -5.94 -6.74 4.27
N ILE A 240 -5.43 -7.93 3.94
CA ILE A 240 -4.38 -8.14 2.94
C ILE A 240 -4.94 -9.14 1.93
N ARG A 241 -4.95 -8.76 0.65
CA ARG A 241 -5.71 -9.47 -0.39
C ARG A 241 -7.21 -9.51 -0.07
N ASP A 242 -7.75 -10.71 0.06
CA ASP A 242 -9.13 -11.06 0.36
C ASP A 242 -9.30 -11.60 1.78
N VAL A 243 -8.24 -11.61 2.58
CA VAL A 243 -8.25 -12.13 3.96
C VAL A 243 -8.15 -10.97 4.95
N THR A 244 -9.05 -10.96 5.93
CA THR A 244 -9.10 -9.97 7.01
C THR A 244 -8.80 -10.63 8.34
N GLN A 245 -7.92 -10.02 9.14
CA GLN A 245 -7.61 -10.43 10.49
C GLN A 245 -7.76 -9.24 11.46
N SER A 246 -8.28 -9.52 12.65
CA SER A 246 -8.29 -8.54 13.73
C SER A 246 -6.91 -8.50 14.38
N VAL A 247 -6.28 -7.32 14.39
CA VAL A 247 -4.93 -7.09 14.91
C VAL A 247 -4.91 -5.87 15.82
N THR A 248 -3.93 -5.82 16.71
CA THR A 248 -3.68 -4.66 17.58
C THR A 248 -2.29 -4.11 17.30
N PHE A 249 -2.24 -2.87 16.82
CA PHE A 249 -1.00 -2.12 16.69
C PHE A 249 -0.64 -1.42 17.99
N GLU A 250 0.64 -1.44 18.33
CA GLU A 250 1.23 -0.52 19.31
C GLU A 250 1.65 0.75 18.58
N ALA A 251 1.11 1.90 18.98
CA ALA A 251 1.38 3.18 18.36
C ALA A 251 2.08 4.13 19.34
N THR A 252 3.10 4.82 18.85
CA THR A 252 3.72 5.97 19.54
C THR A 252 3.58 7.19 18.66
N VAL A 253 2.91 8.22 19.16
CA VAL A 253 2.57 9.45 18.43
C VAL A 253 3.10 10.66 19.19
N THR A 254 3.69 11.62 18.47
CA THR A 254 4.17 12.88 19.00
C THR A 254 3.43 14.04 18.34
N ILE A 255 2.88 14.94 19.15
CA ILE A 255 2.32 16.21 18.68
C ILE A 255 3.47 17.20 18.58
N VAL A 256 4.13 17.25 17.42
CA VAL A 256 5.34 18.07 17.24
C VAL A 256 4.99 19.56 17.28
N ALA A 257 3.88 19.93 16.66
CA ALA A 257 3.30 21.26 16.64
C ALA A 257 1.77 21.15 16.50
N ALA A 258 1.05 22.26 16.65
CA ALA A 258 -0.41 22.28 16.43
C ALA A 258 -0.82 21.80 15.02
N ASP A 259 0.07 21.97 14.05
CA ASP A 259 -0.11 21.63 12.65
C ASP A 259 0.73 20.44 12.17
N ARG A 260 1.39 19.71 13.07
CA ARG A 260 2.24 18.57 12.70
C ARG A 260 2.22 17.47 13.74
N ILE A 261 1.76 16.30 13.31
CA ILE A 261 1.75 15.06 14.08
C ILE A 261 2.70 14.07 13.43
N GLU A 262 3.52 13.40 14.23
CA GLU A 262 4.40 12.33 13.76
C GLU A 262 4.16 11.06 14.58
N GLY A 263 4.30 9.89 13.98
CA GLY A 263 4.11 8.65 14.72
C GLY A 263 4.69 7.41 14.08
N LEU A 264 4.74 6.36 14.88
CA LEU A 264 5.10 5.01 14.49
C LEU A 264 4.07 4.04 15.07
N ALA A 265 3.39 3.28 14.21
CA ALA A 265 2.57 2.15 14.59
C ALA A 265 3.25 0.85 14.17
N SER A 266 3.24 -0.18 15.02
CA SER A 266 3.85 -1.48 14.73
C SER A 266 3.01 -2.66 15.22
N VAL A 267 3.07 -3.76 14.48
CA VAL A 267 2.46 -5.05 14.85
C VAL A 267 3.24 -6.19 14.21
N THR A 268 3.31 -7.35 14.87
CA THR A 268 3.79 -8.58 14.23
C THR A 268 2.60 -9.45 13.86
N VAL A 269 2.50 -9.82 12.58
CA VAL A 269 1.45 -10.71 12.07
C VAL A 269 2.07 -11.99 11.51
N LEU A 270 1.24 -13.01 11.31
CA LEU A 270 1.63 -14.24 10.62
C LEU A 270 1.21 -14.17 9.16
N ARG A 271 2.16 -14.42 8.25
CA ARG A 271 1.90 -14.48 6.81
C ARG A 271 0.90 -15.59 6.47
N SER A 272 0.99 -16.72 7.16
CA SER A 272 0.06 -17.85 7.05
C SER A 272 -1.38 -17.49 7.41
N ALA A 273 -1.61 -16.54 8.34
CA ALA A 273 -2.97 -16.10 8.70
C ALA A 273 -3.67 -15.32 7.59
N TYR A 274 -2.92 -14.86 6.58
CA TYR A 274 -3.44 -14.18 5.40
C TYR A 274 -3.38 -15.05 4.13
N ASP A 275 -3.15 -16.36 4.27
CA ASP A 275 -2.98 -17.31 3.16
C ASP A 275 -1.95 -16.84 2.11
N LEU A 276 -0.96 -16.08 2.56
CA LEU A 276 0.16 -15.67 1.74
C LEU A 276 1.09 -16.88 1.68
N GLN A 277 1.52 -17.27 0.48
CA GLN A 277 2.44 -18.39 0.23
C GLN A 277 3.66 -17.87 -0.53
N ILE A 278 4.86 -18.20 -0.06
CA ILE A 278 6.09 -17.81 -0.75
C ILE A 278 6.41 -18.90 -1.79
N PRO A 279 6.56 -18.54 -3.07
CA PRO A 279 6.97 -19.49 -4.10
C PRO A 279 8.29 -20.17 -3.75
N SER A 280 8.44 -21.44 -4.14
CA SER A 280 9.70 -22.15 -3.95
C SER A 280 10.77 -21.59 -4.89
N VAL A 281 11.82 -21.00 -4.31
CA VAL A 281 12.96 -20.45 -5.04
C VAL A 281 14.23 -21.21 -4.64
N PRO A 282 15.02 -21.80 -5.57
CA PRO A 282 16.15 -22.65 -5.22
C PRO A 282 17.23 -22.01 -4.32
N SER A 283 17.30 -20.68 -4.28
CA SER A 283 18.28 -19.94 -3.47
C SER A 283 17.72 -19.39 -2.16
N VAL A 284 16.43 -19.56 -1.88
CA VAL A 284 15.76 -19.02 -0.69
C VAL A 284 15.21 -20.18 0.13
N ALA A 285 15.49 -20.16 1.43
CA ALA A 285 14.98 -21.13 2.40
C ALA A 285 14.57 -20.40 3.68
N ASN A 286 13.89 -21.14 4.58
CA ASN A 286 13.65 -20.71 5.97
C ASN A 286 13.05 -19.31 6.11
N VAL A 287 12.07 -18.96 5.25
CA VAL A 287 11.40 -17.67 5.39
C VAL A 287 10.45 -17.70 6.58
N THR A 288 10.59 -16.75 7.50
CA THR A 288 9.77 -16.68 8.71
C THR A 288 8.30 -16.47 8.38
N ASP A 289 7.44 -17.01 9.25
CA ASP A 289 6.00 -16.76 9.14
C ASP A 289 5.63 -15.42 9.79
N GLU A 290 6.37 -15.04 10.83
CA GLU A 290 6.28 -13.73 11.47
C GLU A 290 6.77 -12.63 10.52
N VAL A 291 5.93 -11.60 10.38
CA VAL A 291 6.20 -10.38 9.63
C VAL A 291 5.92 -9.20 10.54
N LEU A 292 6.95 -8.40 10.80
CA LEU A 292 6.80 -7.11 11.44
C LEU A 292 6.23 -6.13 10.40
N VAL A 293 5.10 -5.52 10.70
CA VAL A 293 4.44 -4.49 9.90
C VAL A 293 4.52 -3.17 10.67
N GLU A 294 4.96 -2.13 9.99
CA GLU A 294 5.13 -0.79 10.57
C GLU A 294 4.55 0.28 9.66
N LEU A 295 4.03 1.33 10.28
CA LEU A 295 3.70 2.58 9.61
C LEU A 295 4.37 3.72 10.37
N GLN A 296 5.38 4.33 9.76
CA GLN A 296 5.89 5.63 10.18
C GLN A 296 5.13 6.70 9.39
N PHE A 297 4.57 7.69 10.07
CA PHE A 297 3.75 8.70 9.42
C PHE A 297 4.02 10.11 9.90
N VAL A 298 3.77 11.06 9.00
CA VAL A 298 3.60 12.48 9.27
C VAL A 298 2.19 12.86 8.84
N ALA A 299 1.50 13.66 9.64
CA ALA A 299 0.19 14.17 9.31
C ALA A 299 0.07 15.66 9.63
N VAL A 300 -0.69 16.36 8.79
CA VAL A 300 -0.94 17.81 8.88
C VAL A 300 -2.45 18.08 8.87
N PRO A 301 -2.93 19.21 9.40
CA PRO A 301 -4.34 19.58 9.36
C PRO A 301 -4.90 19.54 7.94
N LYS A 302 -6.14 19.08 7.83
CA LYS A 302 -6.90 19.06 6.57
C LYS A 302 -7.51 20.41 6.22
#